data_AF-A0A6A6RGL5-F1
#
_entry.id   AF-A0A6A6RGL5-F1
#
_cell.length_a   1.000
_cell.length_b   1.000
_cell.length_c   1.000
_cell.angle_alpha   90.00
_cell.angle_beta   90.00
_cell.angle_gamma   90.00
#
_symmetry.space_group_name_H-M   'P 1'
#
loop_
_entity.id
_entity.type
_entity.pdbx_description
1 polymer ?
#
loop_
_entity_poly.entity_id
_entity_poly.type
_entity_poly.pdbx_seq_one_letter_code
_entity_poly.pdbx_strand_id
1 'polypeptide(L)'
;MARPRSMPDTSTLLDPLAPLPWKDQLPHQRKKPSISLAAGLIMAAEAPKSAHAPKSAQAPKSAQIPPTPVGRRVSGQEQGAQVAEGWCENLFYAYAQKTDYAQSPPYILTFANASVCEEWWTLVQQEYPESTRMGPQLFVLKGDDMQEQIQDNPKFSDLRNKWFYTPGDGVIPLQDYKGHPVVAPSPPPSPEEKKPEAMDMSALGAALDKMNSMINENSAQIRALSVAQSQGLQRMQEINESNSTQIKALGESQATLQQIVNENASHYMSLSKSSFQNNEQIKSVLQSTAAQTKALADGQIQLSRTCEGMMRTIESLGHTVGKVNDNMSVVSSAGSDAGSISSMSQANLSAIANRVSPPPRKLNRKIKGVWYEYDDTPKAVQSPKKHVNFLDTPPKSPLSSRS
;
A
#
# COMPACT_ATOMS: atom_id res chain seq x y z
N MET A 1 -7.29 25.78 -39.07
CA MET A 1 -7.16 24.47 -38.41
C MET A 1 -6.96 24.71 -36.93
N ALA A 2 -7.87 24.24 -36.09
CA ALA A 2 -7.93 24.56 -34.66
C ALA A 2 -7.06 23.61 -33.83
N ARG A 3 -6.34 24.17 -32.85
CA ARG A 3 -5.44 23.46 -31.93
C ARG A 3 -6.27 22.72 -30.85
N PRO A 4 -5.96 21.47 -30.49
CA PRO A 4 -6.74 20.72 -29.50
C PRO A 4 -6.57 21.30 -28.08
N ARG A 5 -7.70 21.45 -27.39
CA ARG A 5 -7.88 22.15 -26.09
C ARG A 5 -7.31 21.44 -24.85
N SER A 6 -6.64 20.30 -24.99
CA SER A 6 -6.26 19.43 -23.87
C SER A 6 -4.80 19.49 -23.44
N MET A 7 -3.98 20.38 -24.02
CA MET A 7 -2.60 20.57 -23.58
C MET A 7 -2.47 21.82 -22.69
N PRO A 8 -2.05 21.69 -21.41
CA PRO A 8 -1.73 22.84 -20.59
C PRO A 8 -0.54 23.59 -21.18
N ASP A 9 -0.64 24.91 -21.19
CA ASP A 9 0.29 25.82 -21.86
C ASP A 9 1.61 25.92 -21.06
N THR A 10 2.65 25.26 -21.55
CA THR A 10 3.98 25.23 -20.91
C THR A 10 4.73 26.56 -21.02
N SER A 11 4.14 27.55 -21.70
CA SER A 11 4.64 28.93 -21.80
C SER A 11 4.83 29.62 -20.44
N THR A 12 4.16 29.13 -19.39
CA THR A 12 4.22 29.68 -18.03
C THR A 12 5.43 29.20 -17.21
N LEU A 13 6.17 28.19 -17.66
CA LEU A 13 7.34 27.65 -16.92
C LEU A 13 8.66 28.38 -17.20
N LEU A 14 8.68 29.30 -18.17
CA LEU A 14 9.89 30.01 -18.59
C LEU A 14 9.89 31.51 -18.24
N ASP A 15 8.92 31.99 -17.47
CA ASP A 15 8.88 33.38 -17.00
C ASP A 15 9.34 33.49 -15.53
N PRO A 16 10.62 33.83 -15.27
CA PRO A 16 11.17 33.91 -13.92
C PRO A 16 10.72 35.14 -13.12
N LEU A 17 9.83 35.99 -13.66
CA LEU A 17 9.41 37.24 -13.00
C LEU A 17 7.90 37.35 -12.73
N ALA A 18 7.11 36.30 -12.98
CA ALA A 18 5.68 36.34 -12.70
C ALA A 18 5.40 36.24 -11.18
N PRO A 19 4.79 37.27 -10.54
CA PRO A 19 4.41 37.21 -9.13
C PRO A 19 3.30 36.17 -8.92
N LEU A 20 3.61 35.18 -8.09
CA LEU A 20 2.75 34.06 -7.74
C LEU A 20 1.43 34.55 -7.08
N PRO A 21 0.25 34.10 -7.57
CA PRO A 21 -1.02 34.42 -6.94
C PRO A 21 -1.31 33.42 -5.81
N TRP A 22 -1.07 33.83 -4.56
CA TRP A 22 -1.53 33.11 -3.38
C TRP A 22 -2.44 34.01 -2.55
N LYS A 23 -3.74 33.99 -2.84
CA LYS A 23 -4.78 34.09 -1.81
C LYS A 23 -6.17 33.72 -2.33
N ASP A 24 -6.86 33.00 -1.47
CA ASP A 24 -8.30 32.78 -1.43
C ASP A 24 -8.91 31.78 -2.44
N GLN A 25 -8.78 30.49 -2.10
CA GLN A 25 -9.85 29.51 -2.32
C GLN A 25 -9.79 28.35 -1.31
N LEU A 26 -10.95 28.08 -0.72
CA LEU A 26 -11.32 27.10 0.32
C LEU A 26 -11.15 25.62 -0.12
N PRO A 27 -11.33 24.63 0.79
CA PRO A 27 -10.41 23.50 0.94
C PRO A 27 -10.68 22.37 -0.06
N HIS A 28 -9.66 21.99 -0.81
CA HIS A 28 -9.57 20.66 -1.42
C HIS A 28 -8.56 19.84 -0.63
N GLN A 29 -9.04 18.74 -0.07
CA GLN A 29 -8.26 17.77 0.69
C GLN A 29 -7.04 17.30 -0.12
N ARG A 30 -5.85 17.76 0.27
CA ARG A 30 -4.60 17.15 -0.16
C ARG A 30 -4.37 15.89 0.67
N LYS A 31 -4.47 14.74 0.00
CA LYS A 31 -3.99 13.45 0.50
C LYS A 31 -2.52 13.60 0.86
N LYS A 32 -2.20 13.42 2.15
CA LYS A 32 -0.82 13.32 2.64
C LYS A 32 -0.16 12.10 1.97
N PRO A 33 1.13 12.17 1.60
CA PRO A 33 1.89 10.97 1.30
C PRO A 33 2.01 10.18 2.61
N SER A 34 1.39 9.00 2.66
CA SER A 34 1.61 8.03 3.73
C SER A 34 3.07 7.58 3.67
N ILE A 35 3.89 8.17 4.55
CA ILE A 35 5.07 7.49 5.08
C ILE A 35 4.53 6.33 5.92
N SER A 36 4.69 5.11 5.41
CA SER A 36 4.48 3.89 6.19
C SER A 36 5.75 3.06 6.18
N LEU A 37 6.43 3.10 7.34
CA LEU A 37 6.85 1.91 8.08
C LEU A 37 7.68 0.87 7.33
N ALA A 38 8.94 1.21 7.04
CA ALA A 38 10.02 0.23 7.02
C ALA A 38 10.66 0.19 8.42
N ALA A 39 9.92 -0.34 9.40
CA ALA A 39 10.43 -0.64 10.73
C ALA A 39 10.39 -2.17 10.93
N GLY A 40 11.57 -2.78 10.91
CA GLY A 40 11.86 -4.01 11.66
C GLY A 40 11.10 -5.27 11.29
N LEU A 41 11.41 -5.87 10.14
CA LEU A 41 11.38 -7.32 10.00
C LEU A 41 12.82 -7.81 9.83
N ILE A 42 13.51 -7.88 10.98
CA ILE A 42 14.71 -8.69 11.15
C ILE A 42 14.24 -10.15 11.05
N MET A 43 14.16 -10.67 9.84
CA MET A 43 14.08 -12.10 9.61
C MET A 43 15.51 -12.64 9.63
N ALA A 44 15.74 -13.52 10.60
CA ALA A 44 17.00 -14.15 10.90
C ALA A 44 17.69 -14.68 9.65
N ALA A 45 18.99 -14.38 9.54
CA ALA A 45 19.88 -15.01 8.59
C ALA A 45 19.94 -16.51 8.87
N GLU A 46 19.34 -17.33 7.99
CA GLU A 46 19.70 -18.74 7.88
C GLU A 46 21.10 -18.83 7.25
N ALA A 47 22.09 -19.09 8.10
CA ALA A 47 23.44 -19.44 7.69
C ALA A 47 23.46 -20.85 7.07
N PRO A 48 24.17 -21.07 5.94
CA PRO A 48 24.35 -22.41 5.40
C PRO A 48 25.30 -23.23 6.30
N LYS A 49 24.75 -24.31 6.88
CA LYS A 49 25.49 -25.35 7.61
C LYS A 49 26.45 -26.07 6.67
N SER A 50 27.74 -25.93 6.97
CA SER A 50 28.81 -26.82 6.54
C SER A 50 28.57 -28.24 7.06
N ALA A 51 28.70 -29.21 6.16
CA ALA A 51 28.80 -30.62 6.50
C ALA A 51 30.07 -30.90 7.31
N HIS A 52 29.92 -31.46 8.51
CA HIS A 52 30.66 -32.64 8.97
C HIS A 52 30.22 -33.02 10.39
N ALA A 53 29.65 -34.22 10.52
CA ALA A 53 29.54 -34.96 11.77
C ALA A 53 30.95 -35.48 12.18
N PRO A 54 31.23 -35.85 13.46
CA PRO A 54 30.63 -37.07 14.03
C PRO A 54 30.36 -37.12 15.55
N LYS A 55 29.38 -37.97 15.89
CA LYS A 55 29.27 -38.95 17.01
C LYS A 55 29.65 -38.54 18.45
N SER A 56 28.65 -38.54 19.33
CA SER A 56 28.51 -39.45 20.50
C SER A 56 27.30 -39.00 21.35
N ALA A 57 26.27 -39.84 21.47
CA ALA A 57 25.97 -40.68 22.64
C ALA A 57 25.51 -39.91 23.89
N GLN A 58 24.20 -39.87 24.14
CA GLN A 58 23.57 -40.33 25.40
C GLN A 58 22.08 -39.93 25.42
N ALA A 59 21.21 -40.95 25.51
CA ALA A 59 19.89 -40.82 26.10
C ALA A 59 20.06 -40.70 27.63
N PRO A 60 19.16 -40.01 28.36
CA PRO A 60 18.04 -40.75 28.92
C PRO A 60 16.72 -39.97 29.11
N LYS A 61 15.64 -40.78 29.21
CA LYS A 61 14.48 -40.67 30.11
C LYS A 61 13.47 -39.54 29.93
N SER A 62 12.26 -40.02 29.62
CA SER A 62 10.94 -39.51 29.99
C SER A 62 10.90 -38.72 31.31
N ALA A 63 10.38 -37.49 31.24
CA ALA A 63 9.63 -36.86 32.34
C ALA A 63 8.72 -35.74 31.79
N GLN A 64 7.44 -35.90 32.07
CA GLN A 64 6.46 -34.90 32.51
C GLN A 64 6.37 -33.53 31.81
N ILE A 65 5.18 -33.35 31.23
CA ILE A 65 4.48 -32.09 30.96
C ILE A 65 4.54 -31.18 32.21
N PRO A 66 5.11 -29.95 32.13
CA PRO A 66 4.91 -28.93 33.14
C PRO A 66 3.56 -28.23 32.91
N PRO A 67 2.73 -28.07 33.96
CA PRO A 67 1.52 -27.26 33.87
C PRO A 67 1.86 -25.77 33.74
N THR A 68 0.95 -25.09 33.04
CA THR A 68 0.79 -23.65 32.93
C THR A 68 1.21 -22.87 34.19
N PRO A 69 2.00 -21.79 34.06
CA PRO A 69 2.26 -20.90 35.19
C PRO A 69 0.98 -20.12 35.50
N VAL A 70 0.33 -20.51 36.59
CA VAL A 70 -0.61 -19.67 37.32
C VAL A 70 0.13 -18.37 37.66
N GLY A 71 -0.31 -17.28 37.05
CA GLY A 71 0.19 -15.94 37.28
C GLY A 71 0.09 -15.57 38.76
N ARG A 72 1.20 -15.78 39.46
CA ARG A 72 1.81 -14.93 40.48
C ARG A 72 0.87 -13.81 41.00
N ARG A 73 0.20 -14.09 42.12
CA ARG A 73 -0.32 -13.05 43.03
C ARG A 73 0.85 -12.14 43.41
N VAL A 74 0.89 -10.97 42.79
CA VAL A 74 1.64 -9.83 43.31
C VAL A 74 0.89 -9.41 44.57
N SER A 75 1.40 -9.85 45.73
CA SER A 75 1.10 -9.23 47.02
C SER A 75 1.81 -7.87 47.03
N GLY A 76 1.25 -6.95 46.25
CA GLY A 76 1.55 -5.54 46.31
C GLY A 76 0.76 -4.96 47.46
N GLN A 77 1.49 -4.51 48.45
CA GLN A 77 1.05 -3.76 49.61
C GLN A 77 0.32 -2.48 49.17
N GLU A 78 -0.98 -2.58 48.88
CA GLU A 78 -1.85 -1.42 48.69
C GLU A 78 -2.32 -0.92 50.05
N GLN A 79 -1.79 0.25 50.41
CA GLN A 79 -2.28 1.07 51.50
C GLN A 79 -3.73 1.45 51.22
N GLY A 80 -4.66 0.85 51.97
CA GLY A 80 -5.78 1.54 52.60
C GLY A 80 -6.59 2.55 51.76
N ALA A 81 -6.84 2.29 50.48
CA ALA A 81 -7.91 2.95 49.78
C ALA A 81 -9.22 2.39 50.34
N GLN A 82 -9.93 3.22 51.11
CA GLN A 82 -11.29 2.92 51.56
C GLN A 82 -12.09 2.46 50.35
N VAL A 83 -12.42 1.15 50.31
CA VAL A 83 -13.29 0.58 49.29
C VAL A 83 -14.62 1.31 49.43
N ALA A 84 -14.88 2.23 48.51
CA ALA A 84 -16.14 2.94 48.42
C ALA A 84 -17.25 1.89 48.38
N GLU A 85 -18.07 1.91 49.42
CA GLU A 85 -18.95 0.83 49.84
C GLU A 85 -19.94 0.45 48.71
N GLY A 86 -19.72 -0.69 48.06
CA GLY A 86 -20.72 -1.32 47.20
C GLY A 86 -20.41 -1.46 45.70
N TRP A 87 -19.16 -1.30 45.25
CA TRP A 87 -18.76 -1.71 43.89
C TRP A 87 -18.38 -3.19 43.87
N CYS A 88 -18.83 -3.94 42.85
CA CYS A 88 -18.35 -5.30 42.65
C CYS A 88 -16.92 -5.30 42.10
N GLU A 89 -16.08 -6.19 42.65
CA GLU A 89 -14.74 -6.50 42.11
C GLU A 89 -14.78 -7.40 40.86
N ASN A 90 -15.98 -7.77 40.39
CA ASN A 90 -16.17 -8.59 39.20
C ASN A 90 -15.93 -7.78 37.92
N LEU A 91 -15.54 -8.49 36.86
CA LEU A 91 -15.46 -7.93 35.51
C LEU A 91 -16.80 -7.28 35.13
N PHE A 92 -16.71 -6.08 34.57
CA PHE A 92 -17.87 -5.34 34.10
C PHE A 92 -17.86 -5.31 32.57
N TYR A 93 -18.95 -5.77 31.97
CA TYR A 93 -19.12 -5.83 30.53
C TYR A 93 -20.10 -4.76 30.07
N ALA A 94 -19.79 -4.11 28.95
CA ALA A 94 -20.69 -3.16 28.32
C ALA A 94 -20.59 -3.20 26.81
N TYR A 95 -21.66 -2.82 26.13
CA TYR A 95 -21.67 -2.59 24.69
C TYR A 95 -21.30 -1.15 24.37
N ALA A 96 -20.51 -0.98 23.31
CA ALA A 96 -20.26 0.29 22.67
C ALA A 96 -20.73 0.24 21.22
N GLN A 97 -21.69 1.10 20.88
CA GLN A 97 -22.22 1.25 19.53
C GLN A 97 -21.70 2.54 18.91
N LYS A 98 -21.27 2.46 17.64
CA LYS A 98 -20.83 3.62 16.87
C LYS A 98 -22.04 4.29 16.22
N THR A 99 -22.28 5.57 16.48
CA THR A 99 -23.43 6.31 15.92
C THR A 99 -23.43 6.34 14.39
N ASP A 100 -22.23 6.48 13.82
CA ASP A 100 -22.07 6.75 12.39
C ASP A 100 -22.31 5.49 11.54
N TYR A 101 -22.31 4.32 12.19
CA TYR A 101 -22.51 3.03 11.57
C TYR A 101 -23.56 2.24 12.34
N ALA A 102 -24.82 2.63 12.17
CA ALA A 102 -25.96 1.92 12.74
C ALA A 102 -25.99 0.42 12.39
N GLN A 103 -25.32 0.02 11.30
CA GLN A 103 -25.20 -1.37 10.85
C GLN A 103 -23.90 -2.07 11.28
N SER A 104 -22.97 -1.37 11.95
CA SER A 104 -21.76 -2.03 12.47
C SER A 104 -22.10 -2.86 13.71
N PRO A 105 -21.51 -4.06 13.86
CA PRO A 105 -21.69 -4.86 15.06
C PRO A 105 -21.17 -4.07 16.28
N PRO A 106 -21.86 -4.12 17.42
CA PRO A 106 -21.42 -3.42 18.63
C PRO A 106 -20.11 -4.01 19.14
N TYR A 107 -19.28 -3.18 19.75
CA TYR A 107 -18.08 -3.63 20.44
C TYR A 107 -18.43 -4.01 21.87
N ILE A 108 -17.74 -5.03 22.39
CA ILE A 108 -17.84 -5.38 23.81
C ILE A 108 -16.65 -4.75 24.51
N LEU A 109 -16.93 -3.83 25.43
CA LEU A 109 -15.99 -3.26 26.37
C LEU A 109 -15.95 -4.14 27.62
N THR A 110 -14.76 -4.59 28.00
CA THR A 110 -14.54 -5.35 29.23
C THR A 110 -13.68 -4.52 30.15
N PHE A 111 -14.21 -4.22 31.34
CA PHE A 111 -13.54 -3.46 32.38
C PHE A 111 -13.18 -4.38 33.55
N ALA A 112 -12.08 -4.07 34.23
CA ALA A 112 -11.66 -4.80 35.42
C ALA A 112 -12.72 -4.79 36.52
N ASN A 113 -13.45 -3.68 36.68
CA ASN A 113 -14.59 -3.52 37.57
C ASN A 113 -15.51 -2.38 37.10
N ALA A 114 -16.67 -2.23 37.76
CA ALA A 114 -17.64 -1.19 37.41
C ALA A 114 -17.15 0.24 37.75
N SER A 115 -16.31 0.42 38.77
CA SER A 115 -15.74 1.75 39.10
C SER A 115 -14.79 2.27 38.01
N VAL A 116 -13.99 1.39 37.41
CA VAL A 116 -13.11 1.70 36.28
C VAL A 116 -13.94 2.10 35.06
N CYS A 117 -15.11 1.48 34.87
CA CYS A 117 -16.04 1.85 33.79
C CYS A 117 -16.58 3.29 33.98
N GLU A 118 -16.95 3.68 35.20
CA GLU A 118 -17.38 5.06 35.48
C GLU A 118 -16.26 6.09 35.31
N GLU A 119 -15.05 5.78 35.79
CA GLU A 119 -13.88 6.64 35.62
C GLU A 119 -13.56 6.83 34.14
N TRP A 120 -13.55 5.73 33.38
CA TRP A 120 -13.38 5.75 31.94
C TRP A 120 -14.47 6.59 31.25
N TRP A 121 -15.73 6.40 31.64
CA TRP A 121 -16.85 7.12 31.05
C TRP A 121 -16.78 8.62 31.34
N THR A 122 -16.36 9.02 32.54
CA THR A 122 -16.17 10.43 32.91
C THR A 122 -15.14 11.11 32.00
N LEU A 123 -14.04 10.43 31.69
CA LEU A 123 -13.03 10.93 30.74
C LEU A 123 -13.57 10.98 29.32
N VAL A 124 -14.33 9.97 28.89
CA VAL A 124 -14.98 9.96 27.57
C VAL A 124 -15.95 11.14 27.42
N GLN A 125 -16.74 11.46 28.45
CA GLN A 125 -17.64 12.62 28.41
C GLN A 125 -16.90 13.95 28.32
N GLN A 126 -15.72 14.06 28.93
CA GLN A 126 -14.91 15.28 28.88
C GLN A 126 -14.27 15.49 27.49
N GLU A 127 -13.71 14.44 26.90
CA GLU A 127 -13.04 14.54 25.60
C GLU A 127 -14.02 14.47 24.41
N TYR A 128 -15.13 13.76 24.58
CA TYR A 128 -16.11 13.46 23.54
C TYR A 128 -17.54 13.74 24.05
N PRO A 129 -17.91 15.01 24.23
CA PRO A 129 -19.20 15.41 24.82
C PRO A 129 -20.43 14.97 24.01
N GLU A 130 -20.22 14.62 22.74
CA GLU A 130 -21.25 14.10 21.86
C GLU A 130 -21.59 12.62 22.12
N SER A 131 -20.77 11.90 22.89
CA SER A 131 -21.03 10.52 23.27
C SER A 131 -22.12 10.47 24.34
N THR A 132 -23.05 9.52 24.21
CA THR A 132 -24.17 9.37 25.13
C THR A 132 -24.19 7.98 25.76
N ARG A 133 -24.70 7.87 26.99
CA ARG A 133 -24.86 6.60 27.70
C ARG A 133 -26.35 6.30 27.82
N MET A 134 -26.78 5.25 27.12
CA MET A 134 -28.20 4.85 27.07
C MET A 134 -28.58 3.93 28.23
N GLY A 135 -27.60 3.32 28.90
CA GLY A 135 -27.83 2.50 30.08
C GLY A 135 -26.54 2.12 30.81
N PRO A 136 -26.62 1.32 31.87
CA PRO A 136 -25.45 0.91 32.65
C PRO A 136 -24.37 0.26 31.77
N GLN A 137 -24.80 -0.59 30.84
CA GLN A 137 -23.97 -1.39 29.94
C GLN A 137 -24.07 -0.96 28.47
N LEU A 138 -24.64 0.21 28.14
CA LEU A 138 -24.79 0.64 26.75
C LEU A 138 -24.26 2.06 26.53
N PHE A 139 -23.16 2.12 25.79
CA PHE A 139 -22.49 3.34 25.38
C PHE A 139 -22.70 3.58 23.89
N VAL A 140 -23.01 4.82 23.53
CA VAL A 140 -23.15 5.26 22.15
C VAL A 140 -22.06 6.29 21.89
N LEU A 141 -21.01 5.86 21.20
CA LEU A 141 -19.82 6.65 20.92
C LEU A 141 -19.96 7.32 19.55
N LYS A 142 -19.68 8.63 19.47
CA LYS A 142 -19.78 9.42 18.24
C LYS A 142 -18.39 9.78 17.72
N GLY A 143 -18.09 9.47 16.46
CA GLY A 143 -16.80 9.77 15.84
C GLY A 143 -16.22 8.57 15.11
N ASP A 144 -15.61 8.84 13.95
CA ASP A 144 -15.22 7.80 12.99
C ASP A 144 -14.06 6.90 13.49
N ASP A 145 -13.34 7.31 14.53
CA ASP A 145 -12.11 6.63 14.96
C ASP A 145 -11.91 6.62 16.48
N MET A 146 -13.01 6.71 17.25
CA MET A 146 -12.92 6.83 18.70
C MET A 146 -12.18 5.67 19.37
N GLN A 147 -12.17 4.49 18.77
CA GLN A 147 -11.55 3.31 19.34
C GLN A 147 -10.02 3.39 19.34
N GLU A 148 -9.42 3.76 18.21
CA GLU A 148 -7.97 3.99 18.12
C GLU A 148 -7.58 5.25 18.92
N GLN A 149 -8.40 6.31 18.83
CA GLN A 149 -8.13 7.57 19.52
C GLN A 149 -8.17 7.46 21.05
N ILE A 150 -9.11 6.71 21.64
CA ILE A 150 -9.17 6.56 23.11
C ILE A 150 -7.96 5.77 23.62
N GLN A 151 -7.49 4.74 22.90
CA GLN A 151 -6.31 3.98 23.32
C GLN A 151 -5.01 4.78 23.24
N ASP A 152 -4.91 5.70 22.27
CA ASP A 152 -3.72 6.52 22.05
C ASP A 152 -3.73 7.84 22.84
N ASN A 153 -4.88 8.23 23.42
CA ASN A 153 -4.98 9.46 24.19
C ASN A 153 -4.27 9.32 25.54
N PRO A 154 -3.28 10.19 25.86
CA PRO A 154 -2.50 10.11 27.10
C PRO A 154 -3.35 10.24 28.37
N LYS A 155 -4.53 10.88 28.30
CA LYS A 155 -5.46 11.01 29.43
C LYS A 155 -6.03 9.66 29.90
N PHE A 156 -6.03 8.65 29.02
CA PHE A 156 -6.50 7.29 29.33
C PHE A 156 -5.37 6.33 29.71
N SER A 157 -4.13 6.82 29.83
CA SER A 157 -2.94 5.98 30.07
C SER A 157 -3.05 5.16 31.36
N ASP A 158 -3.59 5.75 32.44
CA ASP A 158 -3.79 5.08 33.73
C ASP A 158 -4.85 3.97 33.69
N LEU A 159 -5.78 4.07 32.73
CA LEU A 159 -6.87 3.10 32.55
C LEU A 159 -6.56 2.05 31.50
N ARG A 160 -5.54 2.25 30.65
CA ARG A 160 -5.26 1.40 29.48
C ARG A 160 -5.10 -0.10 29.82
N ASN A 161 -4.57 -0.42 31.00
CA ASN A 161 -4.39 -1.79 31.46
C ASN A 161 -5.58 -2.36 32.25
N LYS A 162 -6.63 -1.56 32.46
CA LYS A 162 -7.81 -1.91 33.27
C LYS A 162 -9.07 -2.11 32.41
N TRP A 163 -8.99 -1.89 31.11
CA TRP A 163 -10.07 -2.18 30.17
C TRP A 163 -9.50 -2.59 28.82
N PHE A 164 -10.29 -3.33 28.06
CA PHE A 164 -10.02 -3.63 26.66
C PHE A 164 -11.34 -3.76 25.90
N TYR A 165 -11.27 -3.73 24.58
CA TYR A 165 -12.44 -3.96 23.73
C TYR A 165 -12.27 -5.24 22.93
N THR A 166 -13.37 -5.81 22.48
CA THR A 166 -13.39 -6.94 21.54
C THR A 166 -14.50 -6.69 20.51
N PRO A 167 -14.22 -6.82 19.20
CA PRO A 167 -15.28 -6.84 18.19
C PRO A 167 -16.16 -8.07 18.47
N GLY A 168 -17.45 -7.85 18.76
CA GLY A 168 -18.26 -8.89 19.38
C GLY A 168 -19.63 -9.07 18.72
N ASP A 169 -19.95 -10.34 18.44
CA ASP A 169 -21.32 -10.85 18.30
C ASP A 169 -21.71 -11.64 19.58
N GLY A 170 -21.12 -11.26 20.72
CA GLY A 170 -21.25 -11.98 21.98
C GLY A 170 -22.41 -11.47 22.82
N VAL A 171 -23.10 -12.39 23.51
CA VAL A 171 -24.09 -12.07 24.55
C VAL A 171 -23.34 -11.77 25.86
N ILE A 172 -23.44 -10.55 26.38
CA ILE A 172 -22.89 -10.19 27.69
C ILE A 172 -23.91 -10.48 28.80
N PRO A 173 -23.46 -10.90 30.00
CA PRO A 173 -24.35 -11.03 31.15
C PRO A 173 -24.93 -9.66 31.53
N LEU A 174 -26.22 -9.62 31.86
CA LEU A 174 -26.88 -8.41 32.36
C LEU A 174 -26.31 -8.07 33.74
N GLN A 175 -25.74 -6.88 33.88
CA GLN A 175 -25.19 -6.37 35.13
C GLN A 175 -25.81 -5.03 35.49
N ASP A 176 -25.98 -4.79 36.78
CA ASP A 176 -26.39 -3.48 37.28
C ASP A 176 -25.24 -2.45 37.18
N TYR A 177 -25.51 -1.20 37.54
CA TYR A 177 -24.52 -0.10 37.53
C TYR A 177 -23.32 -0.34 38.48
N LYS A 178 -23.43 -1.30 39.40
CA LYS A 178 -22.37 -1.69 40.35
C LYS A 178 -21.62 -2.95 39.89
N GLY A 179 -22.06 -3.61 38.82
CA GLY A 179 -21.48 -4.85 38.29
C GLY A 179 -22.07 -6.15 38.86
N HIS A 180 -23.14 -6.10 39.63
CA HIS A 180 -23.84 -7.30 40.11
C HIS A 180 -24.63 -7.94 38.97
N PRO A 181 -24.55 -9.27 38.77
CA PRO A 181 -25.37 -9.95 37.78
C PRO A 181 -26.85 -9.83 38.15
N VAL A 182 -27.66 -9.33 37.21
CA VAL A 182 -29.12 -9.26 37.36
C VAL A 182 -29.67 -10.65 37.12
N VAL A 183 -29.84 -11.44 38.18
CA VAL A 183 -30.52 -12.74 38.09
C VAL A 183 -31.98 -12.49 37.77
N ALA A 184 -32.48 -13.06 36.66
CA ALA A 184 -33.87 -12.95 36.28
C ALA A 184 -34.77 -13.44 37.43
N PRO A 185 -35.84 -12.71 37.81
CA PRO A 185 -36.72 -13.12 38.89
C PRO A 185 -37.33 -14.50 38.55
N SER A 186 -37.16 -15.47 39.45
CA SER A 186 -37.77 -16.79 39.28
C SER A 186 -39.30 -16.67 39.21
N PRO A 187 -39.98 -17.42 38.33
CA PRO A 187 -41.44 -17.34 38.20
C PRO A 187 -42.14 -17.65 39.54
N PRO A 188 -43.22 -16.94 39.89
CA PRO A 188 -43.96 -17.18 41.13
C PRO A 188 -44.59 -18.58 41.12
N PRO A 189 -44.58 -19.31 42.25
CA PRO A 189 -45.21 -20.63 42.36
C PRO A 189 -46.74 -20.50 42.20
N SER A 190 -47.30 -21.32 41.30
CA SER A 190 -48.73 -21.42 41.01
C SER A 190 -49.54 -21.88 42.24
N PRO A 191 -50.69 -21.25 42.57
CA PRO A 191 -51.53 -21.65 43.70
C PRO A 191 -52.45 -22.85 43.40
N GLU A 192 -52.34 -23.85 44.28
CA GLU A 192 -53.28 -24.88 44.78
C GLU A 192 -54.54 -25.29 43.98
N GLU A 193 -54.60 -26.58 43.64
CA GLU A 193 -55.75 -27.33 43.10
C GLU A 193 -56.86 -27.58 44.14
N LYS A 194 -58.13 -27.46 43.72
CA LYS A 194 -59.33 -27.82 44.49
C LYS A 194 -60.02 -29.09 43.92
N LYS A 195 -60.14 -30.08 44.81
CA LYS A 195 -61.23 -31.06 45.08
C LYS A 195 -61.81 -31.92 43.92
N PRO A 196 -61.87 -33.25 44.06
CA PRO A 196 -62.29 -34.17 42.99
C PRO A 196 -63.82 -34.23 42.85
N GLU A 197 -64.35 -33.84 41.69
CA GLU A 197 -65.70 -34.15 41.24
C GLU A 197 -65.70 -35.45 40.42
N ALA A 198 -66.81 -36.18 40.45
CA ALA A 198 -66.98 -37.48 39.80
C ALA A 198 -66.66 -37.42 38.29
N MET A 199 -65.80 -38.34 37.83
CA MET A 199 -65.32 -38.41 36.45
C MET A 199 -66.46 -38.67 35.47
N ASP A 200 -66.75 -37.68 34.63
CA ASP A 200 -67.63 -37.83 33.48
C ASP A 200 -66.88 -38.53 32.32
N MET A 201 -67.24 -39.79 32.04
CA MET A 201 -66.64 -40.60 30.98
C MET A 201 -66.77 -39.97 29.58
N SER A 202 -67.79 -39.14 29.35
CA SER A 202 -67.97 -38.42 28.08
C SER A 202 -66.91 -37.31 27.91
N ALA A 203 -66.63 -36.56 28.98
CA ALA A 203 -65.60 -35.54 29.01
C ALA A 203 -64.20 -36.14 28.77
N LEU A 204 -63.95 -37.36 29.25
CA LEU A 204 -62.70 -38.08 29.00
C LEU A 204 -62.53 -38.42 27.51
N GLY A 205 -63.59 -38.87 26.84
CA GLY A 205 -63.57 -39.14 25.39
C GLY A 205 -63.23 -37.89 24.57
N ALA A 206 -63.91 -36.77 24.86
CA ALA A 206 -63.61 -35.49 24.22
C ALA A 206 -62.19 -34.98 24.52
N ALA A 207 -61.68 -35.23 25.73
CA ALA A 207 -60.31 -34.89 26.09
C ALA A 207 -59.27 -35.72 25.32
N LEU A 208 -59.52 -37.01 25.10
CA LEU A 208 -58.65 -37.88 24.28
C LEU A 208 -58.64 -37.45 22.81
N ASP A 209 -59.78 -37.10 22.23
CA ASP A 209 -59.85 -36.59 20.85
C ASP A 209 -59.10 -35.26 20.71
N LYS A 210 -59.25 -34.36 21.68
CA LYS A 210 -58.47 -33.11 21.72
C LYS A 210 -56.97 -33.38 21.85
N MET A 211 -56.58 -34.34 22.69
CA MET A 211 -55.17 -34.71 22.85
C MET A 211 -54.61 -35.31 21.56
N ASN A 212 -55.37 -36.17 20.88
CA ASN A 212 -54.98 -36.75 19.60
C ASN A 212 -54.85 -35.66 18.50
N SER A 213 -55.75 -34.69 18.50
CA SER A 213 -55.67 -33.50 17.63
C SER A 213 -54.40 -32.68 17.91
N MET A 214 -54.09 -32.40 19.18
CA MET A 214 -52.86 -31.68 19.57
C MET A 214 -51.59 -32.48 19.26
N ILE A 215 -51.60 -33.81 19.39
CA ILE A 215 -50.46 -34.66 19.02
C ILE A 215 -50.22 -34.59 17.51
N ASN A 216 -51.28 -34.64 16.71
CA ASN A 216 -51.18 -34.50 15.26
C ASN A 216 -50.63 -33.14 14.86
N GLU A 217 -51.11 -32.05 15.47
CA GLU A 217 -50.62 -30.69 15.22
C GLU A 217 -49.16 -30.51 15.66
N ASN A 218 -48.79 -30.98 16.86
CA ASN A 218 -47.40 -30.98 17.32
C ASN A 218 -46.50 -31.81 16.40
N SER A 219 -46.96 -32.96 15.92
CA SER A 219 -46.17 -33.79 14.98
C SER A 219 -45.97 -33.09 13.63
N ALA A 220 -46.94 -32.29 13.18
CA ALA A 220 -46.83 -31.49 11.98
C ALA A 220 -45.88 -30.31 12.19
N GLN A 221 -45.94 -29.65 13.35
CA GLN A 221 -45.00 -28.59 13.73
C GLN A 221 -43.56 -29.10 13.82
N ILE A 222 -43.33 -30.26 14.45
CA ILE A 222 -42.00 -30.88 14.54
C ILE A 222 -41.47 -31.21 13.14
N ARG A 223 -42.32 -31.73 12.24
CA ARG A 223 -41.94 -31.98 10.85
C ARG A 223 -41.59 -30.69 10.11
N ALA A 224 -42.40 -29.64 10.26
CA ALA A 224 -42.14 -28.34 9.66
C ALA A 224 -40.83 -27.73 10.18
N LEU A 225 -40.58 -27.82 11.49
CA LEU A 225 -39.36 -27.31 12.13
C LEU A 225 -38.13 -28.12 11.69
N SER A 226 -38.24 -29.44 11.57
CA SER A 226 -37.18 -30.30 11.05
C SER A 226 -36.83 -29.98 9.59
N VAL A 227 -37.82 -29.72 8.74
CA VAL A 227 -37.59 -29.28 7.34
C VAL A 227 -36.98 -27.89 7.28
N ALA A 228 -37.45 -26.95 8.11
CA ALA A 228 -36.87 -25.61 8.17
C ALA A 228 -35.41 -25.65 8.64
N GLN A 229 -35.10 -26.48 9.65
CA GLN A 229 -33.74 -26.65 10.16
C GLN A 229 -32.82 -27.31 9.12
N SER A 230 -33.28 -28.35 8.43
CA SER A 230 -32.47 -29.02 7.40
C SER A 230 -32.20 -28.10 6.20
N GLN A 231 -33.19 -27.30 5.78
CA GLN A 231 -32.99 -26.27 4.76
C GLN A 231 -32.03 -25.16 5.23
N GLY A 232 -32.09 -24.78 6.51
CA GLY A 232 -31.15 -23.83 7.10
C GLY A 232 -29.71 -24.33 7.06
N LEU A 233 -29.48 -25.59 7.46
CA LEU A 233 -28.17 -26.23 7.38
C LEU A 233 -27.68 -26.38 5.94
N GLN A 234 -28.56 -26.75 5.01
CA GLN A 234 -28.22 -26.85 3.59
C GLN A 234 -27.76 -25.50 3.02
N ARG A 235 -28.49 -24.40 3.30
CA ARG A 235 -28.07 -23.06 2.87
C ARG A 235 -26.74 -22.64 3.51
N MET A 236 -26.52 -23.00 4.78
CA MET A 236 -25.26 -22.69 5.45
C MET A 236 -24.08 -23.44 4.81
N GLN A 237 -24.30 -24.69 4.38
CA GLN A 237 -23.30 -25.45 3.63
C GLN A 237 -23.01 -24.81 2.27
N GLU A 238 -24.03 -24.41 1.51
CA GLU A 238 -23.87 -23.72 0.21
C GLU A 238 -23.13 -22.39 0.35
N ILE A 239 -23.42 -21.63 1.41
CA ILE A 239 -22.70 -20.39 1.74
C ILE A 239 -21.23 -20.69 2.05
N ASN A 240 -20.93 -21.73 2.82
CA ASN A 240 -19.56 -22.11 3.13
C ASN A 240 -18.79 -22.59 1.89
N GLU A 241 -19.43 -23.34 1.00
CA GLU A 241 -18.84 -23.78 -0.27
C GLU A 241 -18.57 -22.57 -1.20
N SER A 242 -19.51 -21.63 -1.27
CA SER A 242 -19.36 -20.37 -2.01
C SER A 242 -18.21 -19.52 -1.45
N ASN A 243 -18.16 -19.32 -0.13
CA ASN A 243 -17.11 -18.55 0.54
C ASN A 243 -15.73 -19.20 0.34
N SER A 244 -15.63 -20.53 0.44
CA SER A 244 -14.39 -21.27 0.17
C SER A 244 -13.89 -21.06 -1.26
N THR A 245 -14.81 -21.04 -2.23
CA THR A 245 -14.47 -20.75 -3.64
C THR A 245 -13.97 -19.31 -3.82
N GLN A 246 -14.62 -18.33 -3.18
CA GLN A 246 -14.20 -16.94 -3.22
C GLN A 246 -12.82 -16.73 -2.57
N ILE A 247 -12.55 -17.37 -1.43
CA ILE A 247 -11.25 -17.31 -0.75
C ILE A 247 -10.15 -17.88 -1.65
N LYS A 248 -10.40 -19.00 -2.34
CA LYS A 248 -9.43 -19.57 -3.31
C LYS A 248 -9.16 -18.61 -4.47
N ALA A 249 -10.21 -18.00 -5.04
CA ALA A 249 -10.05 -17.03 -6.12
C ALA A 249 -9.26 -15.78 -5.67
N LEU A 250 -9.47 -15.31 -4.44
CA LEU A 250 -8.68 -14.23 -3.84
C LEU A 250 -7.21 -14.64 -3.66
N GLY A 251 -6.94 -15.87 -3.21
CA GLY A 251 -5.59 -16.41 -3.10
C GLY A 251 -4.86 -16.48 -4.46
N GLU A 252 -5.55 -16.94 -5.51
CA GLU A 252 -5.01 -16.97 -6.87
C GLU A 252 -4.74 -15.56 -7.43
N SER A 253 -5.64 -14.61 -7.14
CA SER A 253 -5.46 -13.19 -7.50
C SER A 253 -4.24 -12.59 -6.79
N GLN A 254 -4.05 -12.87 -5.50
CA GLN A 254 -2.89 -12.41 -4.73
C GLN A 254 -1.58 -13.01 -5.28
N ALA A 255 -1.57 -14.30 -5.61
CA ALA A 255 -0.41 -14.95 -6.23
C ALA A 255 -0.06 -14.31 -7.58
N THR A 256 -1.07 -13.99 -8.40
CA THR A 256 -0.90 -13.31 -9.69
C THR A 256 -0.34 -11.90 -9.50
N LEU A 257 -0.85 -11.14 -8.54
CA LEU A 257 -0.32 -9.80 -8.21
C LEU A 257 1.12 -9.87 -7.74
N GLN A 258 1.48 -10.85 -6.90
CA GLN A 258 2.85 -11.05 -6.47
C GLN A 258 3.78 -11.37 -7.64
N GLN A 259 3.33 -12.17 -8.60
CA GLN A 259 4.09 -12.45 -9.83
C GLN A 259 4.33 -11.18 -10.64
N ILE A 260 3.29 -10.36 -10.89
CA ILE A 260 3.41 -9.10 -11.64
C ILE A 260 4.37 -8.13 -10.94
N VAL A 261 4.32 -8.03 -9.61
CA VAL A 261 5.25 -7.21 -8.83
C VAL A 261 6.70 -7.69 -9.01
N ASN A 262 6.92 -9.00 -8.98
CA ASN A 262 8.25 -9.58 -9.19
C ASN A 262 8.78 -9.33 -10.62
N GLU A 263 7.92 -9.47 -11.63
CA GLU A 263 8.24 -9.17 -13.03
C GLU A 263 8.59 -7.70 -13.23
N ASN A 264 7.80 -6.79 -12.64
CA ASN A 264 8.07 -5.35 -12.68
C ASN A 264 9.40 -5.01 -12.00
N ALA A 265 9.69 -5.60 -10.83
CA ALA A 265 10.96 -5.40 -10.14
C ALA A 265 12.15 -5.85 -11.00
N SER A 266 12.03 -7.01 -11.66
CA SER A 266 13.05 -7.51 -12.61
C SER A 266 13.23 -6.56 -13.80
N HIS A 267 12.13 -6.04 -14.35
CA HIS A 267 12.16 -5.08 -15.45
C HIS A 267 12.85 -3.77 -15.05
N TYR A 268 12.55 -3.22 -13.87
CA TYR A 268 13.25 -2.03 -13.34
C TYR A 268 14.74 -2.27 -13.12
N MET A 269 15.12 -3.45 -12.63
CA MET A 269 16.53 -3.82 -12.47
C MET A 269 17.25 -3.89 -13.83
N SER A 270 16.60 -4.45 -14.86
CA SER A 270 17.13 -4.49 -16.22
C SER A 270 17.30 -3.10 -16.84
N LEU A 271 16.29 -2.22 -16.68
CA LEU A 271 16.36 -0.83 -17.13
C LEU A 271 17.46 -0.04 -16.42
N SER A 272 17.57 -0.20 -15.10
CA SER A 272 18.63 0.43 -14.30
C SER A 272 20.02 -0.01 -14.77
N LYS A 273 20.21 -1.31 -15.01
CA LYS A 273 21.47 -1.85 -15.55
C LYS A 273 21.80 -1.28 -16.93
N SER A 274 20.81 -1.21 -17.83
CA SER A 274 20.98 -0.61 -19.16
C SER A 274 21.33 0.88 -19.07
N SER A 275 20.67 1.63 -18.18
CA SER A 275 20.96 3.05 -17.93
C SER A 275 22.38 3.26 -17.39
N PHE A 276 22.82 2.41 -16.46
CA PHE A 276 24.19 2.46 -15.95
C PHE A 276 25.23 2.21 -17.05
N GLN A 277 25.01 1.19 -17.88
CA GLN A 277 25.89 0.91 -19.03
C GLN A 277 25.92 2.07 -20.02
N ASN A 278 24.77 2.69 -20.32
CA ASN A 278 24.72 3.86 -21.20
C ASN A 278 25.48 5.06 -20.60
N ASN A 279 25.35 5.30 -19.29
CA ASN A 279 26.09 6.37 -18.62
C ASN A 279 27.60 6.12 -18.63
N GLU A 280 28.03 4.86 -18.48
CA GLU A 280 29.43 4.47 -18.59
C GLU A 280 29.97 4.69 -20.01
N GLN A 281 29.19 4.35 -21.04
CA GLN A 281 29.51 4.63 -22.43
C GLN A 281 29.63 6.14 -22.70
N ILE A 282 28.68 6.94 -22.21
CA ILE A 282 28.72 8.41 -22.34
C ILE A 282 29.99 8.97 -21.68
N LYS A 283 30.32 8.49 -20.47
CA LYS A 283 31.55 8.88 -19.77
C LYS A 283 32.81 8.55 -20.59
N SER A 284 32.86 7.35 -21.17
CA SER A 284 33.97 6.91 -22.04
C SER A 284 34.10 7.79 -23.29
N VAL A 285 32.98 8.10 -23.95
CA VAL A 285 32.96 9.01 -25.11
C VAL A 285 33.44 10.41 -24.73
N LEU A 286 32.95 10.98 -23.62
CA LEU A 286 33.38 12.29 -23.14
C LEU A 286 34.87 12.34 -22.80
N GLN A 287 35.41 11.29 -22.15
CA GLN A 287 36.85 11.18 -21.88
C GLN A 287 37.67 11.10 -23.18
N SER A 288 37.22 10.33 -24.16
CA SER A 288 37.86 10.24 -25.48
C SER A 288 37.83 11.59 -26.20
N THR A 289 36.70 12.30 -26.20
CA THR A 289 36.59 13.65 -26.78
C THR A 289 37.51 14.64 -26.07
N ALA A 290 37.56 14.63 -24.74
CA ALA A 290 38.45 15.50 -23.98
C ALA A 290 39.94 15.23 -24.31
N ALA A 291 40.33 13.96 -24.45
CA ALA A 291 41.68 13.58 -24.87
C ALA A 291 42.00 14.05 -26.29
N GLN A 292 41.04 13.94 -27.23
CA GLN A 292 41.19 14.47 -28.59
C GLN A 292 41.35 15.98 -28.59
N THR A 293 40.48 16.73 -27.87
CA THR A 293 40.59 18.19 -27.76
C THR A 293 41.95 18.62 -27.19
N LYS A 294 42.46 17.90 -26.19
CA LYS A 294 43.80 18.14 -25.64
C LYS A 294 44.89 17.92 -26.70
N ALA A 295 44.85 16.79 -27.43
CA ALA A 295 45.82 16.51 -28.49
C ALA A 295 45.79 17.55 -29.63
N LEU A 296 44.60 18.06 -29.98
CA LEU A 296 44.43 19.16 -30.94
C LEU A 296 45.05 20.47 -30.43
N ALA A 297 44.83 20.81 -29.17
CA ALA A 297 45.42 22.00 -28.53
C ALA A 297 46.95 21.90 -28.48
N ASP A 298 47.50 20.74 -28.07
CA ASP A 298 48.94 20.47 -28.07
C ASP A 298 49.53 20.58 -29.49
N GLY A 299 48.82 20.07 -30.50
CA GLY A 299 49.19 20.20 -31.91
C GLY A 299 49.21 21.67 -32.38
N GLN A 300 48.26 22.49 -31.93
CA GLN A 300 48.27 23.94 -32.22
C GLN A 300 49.46 24.65 -31.58
N ILE A 301 49.80 24.31 -30.33
CA ILE A 301 50.99 24.84 -29.65
C ILE A 301 52.26 24.44 -30.42
N GLN A 302 52.36 23.18 -30.85
CA GLN A 302 53.51 22.71 -31.63
C GLN A 302 53.64 23.44 -32.97
N LEU A 303 52.54 23.63 -33.70
CA LEU A 303 52.53 24.41 -34.94
C LEU A 303 52.98 25.85 -34.71
N SER A 304 52.47 26.51 -33.67
CA SER A 304 52.87 27.88 -33.32
C SER A 304 54.37 27.98 -33.04
N ARG A 305 54.95 27.01 -32.32
CA ARG A 305 56.39 26.93 -32.05
C ARG A 305 57.20 26.68 -33.32
N THR A 306 56.73 25.83 -34.22
CA THR A 306 57.40 25.59 -35.52
C THR A 306 57.38 26.84 -36.38
N CYS A 307 56.25 27.55 -36.45
CA CYS A 307 56.13 28.83 -37.15
C CYS A 307 57.07 29.89 -36.55
N GLU A 308 57.14 29.99 -35.22
CA GLU A 308 58.08 30.88 -34.54
C GLU A 308 59.54 30.51 -34.85
N GLY A 309 59.88 29.23 -34.85
CA GLY A 309 61.20 28.74 -35.26
C GLY A 309 61.55 29.11 -36.70
N MET A 310 60.62 28.94 -37.64
CA MET A 310 60.81 29.34 -39.04
C MET A 310 60.96 30.86 -39.19
N MET A 311 60.19 31.67 -38.46
CA MET A 311 60.35 33.13 -38.47
C MET A 311 61.73 33.54 -37.97
N ARG A 312 62.22 32.93 -36.87
CA ARG A 312 63.57 33.18 -36.37
C ARG A 312 64.68 32.75 -37.34
N THR A 313 64.52 31.62 -38.06
CA THR A 313 65.51 31.22 -39.06
C THR A 313 65.50 32.17 -40.26
N ILE A 314 64.32 32.64 -40.69
CA ILE A 314 64.18 33.67 -41.72
C ILE A 314 64.84 34.98 -41.27
N GLU A 315 64.63 35.43 -40.03
CA GLU A 315 65.29 36.61 -39.46
C GLU A 315 66.82 36.44 -39.43
N SER A 316 67.32 35.27 -38.99
CA SER A 316 68.75 34.95 -38.98
C SER A 316 69.36 34.91 -40.39
N LEU A 317 68.63 34.35 -41.37
CA LEU A 317 69.02 34.37 -42.77
C LEU A 317 69.04 35.80 -43.30
N GLY A 318 68.02 36.61 -42.97
CA GLY A 318 67.96 38.03 -43.32
C GLY A 318 69.14 38.84 -42.77
N HIS A 319 69.53 38.59 -41.51
CA HIS A 319 70.73 39.21 -40.93
C HIS A 319 72.02 38.75 -41.63
N THR A 320 72.11 37.48 -42.03
CA THR A 320 73.28 36.95 -42.73
C THR A 320 73.39 37.52 -44.15
N VAL A 321 72.29 37.54 -44.90
CA VAL A 321 72.21 38.15 -46.23
C VAL A 321 72.44 39.66 -46.16
N GLY A 322 71.91 40.35 -45.14
CA GLY A 322 72.18 41.77 -44.89
C GLY A 322 73.68 42.04 -44.71
N LYS A 323 74.38 41.24 -43.90
CA LYS A 323 75.85 41.33 -43.75
C LYS A 323 76.61 41.02 -45.04
N VAL A 324 76.15 40.06 -45.83
CA VAL A 324 76.73 39.77 -47.15
C VAL A 324 76.49 40.94 -48.11
N ASN A 325 75.30 41.54 -48.09
CA ASN A 325 74.95 42.70 -48.90
C ASN A 325 75.76 43.95 -48.50
N ASP A 326 75.97 44.19 -47.21
CA ASP A 326 76.83 45.28 -46.73
C ASP A 326 78.29 45.05 -47.14
N ASN A 327 78.80 43.80 -47.04
CA ASN A 327 80.12 43.44 -47.54
C ASN A 327 80.24 43.53 -49.08
N MET A 328 79.17 43.26 -49.83
CA MET A 328 79.16 43.33 -51.30
C MET A 328 78.94 44.76 -51.81
N SER A 329 78.34 45.65 -51.00
CA SER A 329 78.22 47.08 -51.30
C SER A 329 79.58 47.80 -51.36
N VAL A 330 80.63 47.25 -50.74
CA VAL A 330 82.01 47.74 -50.86
C VAL A 330 82.68 47.28 -52.18
N VAL A 331 82.15 46.27 -52.86
CA VAL A 331 82.74 45.70 -54.09
C VAL A 331 81.97 46.06 -55.37
N SER A 332 80.74 46.58 -55.26
CA SER A 332 79.89 46.87 -56.42
C SER A 332 79.81 48.35 -56.84
N SER A 333 80.94 49.07 -56.76
CA SER A 333 81.16 50.34 -57.48
C SER A 333 81.96 50.13 -58.79
N ALA A 334 81.65 49.06 -59.54
CA ALA A 334 82.06 48.90 -60.92
C ALA A 334 81.22 47.80 -61.59
N GLY A 335 80.45 48.15 -62.62
CA GLY A 335 79.94 47.18 -63.60
C GLY A 335 78.44 47.21 -63.82
N SER A 336 78.04 47.94 -64.86
CA SER A 336 76.72 47.94 -65.47
C SER A 336 76.37 46.63 -66.18
N ASP A 337 75.07 46.50 -66.44
CA ASP A 337 74.41 45.88 -67.60
C ASP A 337 74.03 44.38 -67.62
N ALA A 338 72.78 44.21 -68.09
CA ALA A 338 72.16 43.09 -68.78
C ALA A 338 71.53 41.93 -67.95
N GLY A 339 70.19 42.00 -67.85
CA GLY A 339 69.34 41.07 -68.60
C GLY A 339 68.79 39.82 -67.89
N SER A 340 67.49 39.58 -68.14
CA SER A 340 66.80 38.28 -68.18
C SER A 340 66.33 37.60 -66.89
N ILE A 341 65.06 37.86 -66.55
CA ILE A 341 63.93 36.92 -66.65
C ILE A 341 64.28 35.42 -66.50
N SER A 342 63.86 34.82 -65.38
CA SER A 342 63.18 33.50 -65.30
C SER A 342 62.80 33.21 -63.84
N SER A 343 61.50 33.12 -63.55
CA SER A 343 60.81 31.85 -63.30
C SER A 343 61.46 31.04 -62.16
N MET A 344 60.86 31.09 -60.96
CA MET A 344 60.61 29.87 -60.16
C MET A 344 59.76 30.12 -58.91
N SER A 345 58.88 29.14 -58.63
CA SER A 345 58.20 28.83 -57.36
C SER A 345 56.87 29.53 -57.03
N GLN A 346 55.94 29.49 -57.98
CA GLN A 346 54.51 29.52 -57.70
C GLN A 346 53.95 28.09 -57.76
N ALA A 347 54.05 27.33 -56.66
CA ALA A 347 53.23 26.14 -56.35
C ALA A 347 53.70 25.49 -55.05
N ASN A 348 52.90 25.59 -53.97
CA ASN A 348 52.69 24.55 -52.93
C ASN A 348 52.02 25.11 -51.66
N LEU A 349 50.94 25.89 -51.81
CA LEU A 349 50.09 26.34 -50.70
C LEU A 349 48.64 25.85 -50.81
N SER A 350 48.42 24.74 -51.54
CA SER A 350 47.08 24.20 -51.82
C SER A 350 46.78 22.85 -51.15
N ALA A 351 47.60 22.37 -50.20
CA ALA A 351 47.52 21.00 -49.68
C ALA A 351 46.91 20.83 -48.28
N ILE A 352 46.48 21.90 -47.58
CA ILE A 352 45.95 21.79 -46.20
C ILE A 352 44.42 22.03 -46.13
N ALA A 353 43.75 22.27 -47.25
CA ALA A 353 42.30 22.49 -47.29
C ALA A 353 41.46 21.22 -47.56
N ASN A 354 42.02 20.01 -47.37
CA ASN A 354 41.22 18.77 -47.32
C ASN A 354 40.72 18.48 -45.90
N ARG A 355 40.16 19.50 -45.23
CA ARG A 355 39.20 19.24 -44.15
C ARG A 355 37.91 18.81 -44.81
N VAL A 356 37.84 17.51 -45.03
CA VAL A 356 36.64 16.72 -45.29
C VAL A 356 35.60 17.11 -44.25
N SER A 357 34.78 18.12 -44.54
CA SER A 357 33.47 18.22 -43.93
C SER A 357 32.68 17.07 -44.56
N PRO A 358 32.23 16.06 -43.81
CA PRO A 358 31.32 15.07 -44.38
C PRO A 358 30.11 15.84 -44.94
N PRO A 359 29.68 15.56 -46.19
CA PRO A 359 28.55 16.25 -46.77
C PRO A 359 27.34 16.09 -45.83
N PRO A 360 26.51 17.14 -45.65
CA PRO A 360 25.37 17.09 -44.75
C PRO A 360 24.48 15.93 -45.18
N ARG A 361 24.46 14.86 -44.38
CA ARG A 361 23.56 13.73 -44.60
C ARG A 361 22.15 14.30 -44.51
N LYS A 362 21.45 14.33 -45.65
CA LYS A 362 20.02 14.59 -45.71
C LYS A 362 19.34 13.66 -44.71
N LEU A 363 18.91 14.21 -43.58
CA LEU A 363 18.09 13.55 -42.57
C LEU A 363 16.65 13.48 -43.08
N ASN A 364 16.46 12.95 -44.29
CA ASN A 364 15.16 12.56 -44.84
C ASN A 364 14.82 11.12 -44.44
N ARG A 365 15.19 10.71 -43.22
CA ARG A 365 14.34 9.74 -42.56
C ARG A 365 13.15 10.56 -42.09
N LYS A 366 12.07 10.52 -42.87
CA LYS A 366 10.74 10.51 -42.26
C LYS A 366 10.88 9.49 -41.14
N ILE A 367 11.01 9.97 -39.90
CA ILE A 367 10.64 9.19 -38.74
C ILE A 367 9.16 8.97 -39.01
N LYS A 368 8.86 7.87 -39.70
CA LYS A 368 7.53 7.32 -39.82
C LYS A 368 7.15 7.21 -38.36
N GLY A 369 6.29 8.12 -37.91
CA GLY A 369 5.94 8.25 -36.52
C GLY A 369 5.74 6.84 -36.00
N VAL A 370 6.47 6.49 -34.95
CA VAL A 370 6.01 5.44 -34.08
C VAL A 370 4.69 5.99 -33.58
N TRP A 371 3.63 5.63 -34.28
CA TRP A 371 2.33 5.55 -33.66
C TRP A 371 2.59 4.61 -32.50
N TYR A 372 2.53 5.16 -31.30
CA TYR A 372 1.98 4.37 -30.22
C TYR A 372 0.55 4.08 -30.69
N GLU A 373 0.41 3.02 -31.48
CA GLU A 373 -0.75 2.17 -31.33
C GLU A 373 -0.68 1.82 -29.85
N TYR A 374 -1.49 2.53 -29.05
CA TYR A 374 -2.02 1.93 -27.86
C TYR A 374 -2.53 0.58 -28.36
N ASP A 375 -1.92 -0.50 -27.88
CA ASP A 375 -2.47 -1.83 -28.03
C ASP A 375 -3.96 -1.69 -27.72
N ASP A 376 -4.76 -1.75 -28.77
CA ASP A 376 -6.21 -1.67 -28.71
C ASP A 376 -6.61 -2.96 -28.04
N THR A 377 -6.62 -2.94 -26.70
CA THR A 377 -7.02 -4.02 -25.80
C THR A 377 -6.22 -5.33 -25.96
N PRO A 378 -5.76 -5.97 -24.87
CA PRO A 378 -5.56 -7.40 -24.97
C PRO A 378 -6.92 -7.99 -25.35
N LYS A 379 -7.02 -8.54 -26.57
CA LYS A 379 -8.07 -9.50 -26.91
C LYS A 379 -8.14 -10.46 -25.74
N ALA A 380 -9.25 -10.39 -25.01
CA ALA A 380 -9.61 -11.37 -24.02
C ALA A 380 -9.42 -12.74 -24.67
N VAL A 381 -8.44 -13.49 -24.17
CA VAL A 381 -8.35 -14.91 -24.42
C VAL A 381 -9.72 -15.45 -24.04
N GLN A 382 -10.43 -15.94 -25.05
CA GLN A 382 -11.71 -16.59 -24.90
C GLN A 382 -11.50 -17.81 -24.00
N SER A 383 -11.78 -17.64 -22.71
CA SER A 383 -12.27 -18.73 -21.88
C SER A 383 -13.62 -19.18 -22.46
N PRO A 384 -13.86 -20.50 -22.59
CA PRO A 384 -15.03 -21.02 -23.27
C PRO A 384 -16.28 -20.54 -22.55
N LYS A 385 -17.10 -19.74 -23.25
CA LYS A 385 -18.46 -19.43 -22.82
C LYS A 385 -19.24 -20.75 -22.82
N LYS A 386 -19.32 -21.39 -21.64
CA LYS A 386 -20.43 -22.30 -21.35
C LYS A 386 -21.70 -21.46 -21.45
N HIS A 387 -22.41 -21.67 -22.55
CA HIS A 387 -23.79 -21.25 -22.74
C HIS A 387 -24.62 -21.90 -21.63
N VAL A 388 -24.89 -21.17 -20.55
CA VAL A 388 -25.94 -21.55 -19.61
C VAL A 388 -27.24 -21.17 -20.28
N ASN A 389 -27.93 -22.17 -20.82
CA ASN A 389 -29.35 -22.06 -21.14
C ASN A 389 -30.07 -21.63 -19.86
N PHE A 390 -30.63 -20.41 -19.85
CA PHE A 390 -31.70 -20.04 -18.93
C PHE A 390 -32.92 -20.89 -19.29
N LEU A 391 -32.99 -22.08 -18.71
CA LEU A 391 -34.23 -22.84 -18.59
C LEU A 391 -35.00 -22.29 -17.39
N ASP A 392 -36.25 -21.92 -17.67
CA ASP A 392 -37.39 -21.86 -16.76
C ASP A 392 -37.29 -20.97 -15.52
N THR A 393 -37.56 -19.67 -15.72
CA THR A 393 -38.37 -18.95 -14.73
C THR A 393 -39.84 -19.40 -14.87
N PRO A 394 -40.49 -19.88 -13.80
CA PRO A 394 -41.88 -20.33 -13.85
C PRO A 394 -42.85 -19.18 -14.19
N PRO A 395 -43.97 -19.46 -14.87
CA PRO A 395 -44.89 -18.42 -15.33
C PRO A 395 -45.60 -17.73 -14.17
N LYS A 396 -45.70 -16.40 -14.24
CA LYS A 396 -46.53 -15.56 -13.37
C LYS A 396 -47.99 -16.03 -13.41
N SER A 397 -48.55 -16.35 -12.26
CA SER A 397 -49.98 -16.60 -12.07
C SER A 397 -50.80 -15.32 -12.37
N PRO A 398 -52.01 -15.44 -12.95
CA PRO A 398 -52.83 -14.29 -13.31
C PRO A 398 -53.49 -13.64 -12.08
N LEU A 399 -53.56 -12.31 -12.10
CA LEU A 399 -54.36 -11.51 -11.18
C LEU A 399 -55.84 -11.90 -11.32
N SER A 400 -56.42 -12.41 -10.25
CA SER A 400 -57.87 -12.52 -10.08
C SER A 400 -58.44 -11.11 -9.90
N SER A 401 -59.21 -10.67 -10.89
CA SER A 401 -60.16 -9.57 -10.75
C SER A 401 -61.33 -10.04 -9.89
N ARG A 402 -61.53 -9.39 -8.74
CA ARG A 402 -62.78 -9.46 -7.98
C ARG A 402 -63.88 -8.73 -8.75
N SER A 403 -64.95 -9.45 -9.04
CA SER A 403 -66.33 -8.94 -9.15
C SER A 403 -67.07 -9.30 -7.88
#